data_AF-A0A835DQH0-F1
#
_entry.id   AF-A0A835DQH0-F1
#
_cell.length_a   1.000
_cell.length_b   1.000
_cell.length_c   1.000
_cell.angle_alpha   90.00
_cell.angle_beta   90.00
_cell.angle_gamma   90.00
#
_symmetry.space_group_name_H-M   'P 1'
#
loop_
_entity.id
_entity.type
_entity.pdbx_description
1 polymer ?
#
loop_
_entity_poly.entity_id
_entity_poly.type
_entity_poly.pdbx_seq_one_letter_code
_entity_poly.pdbx_strand_id
1 'polypeptide(L)'
;MENRTMEKEMQQANSFLDFYYMKAAQIENQWNMYSDQVEKLAVDRWQSSAALENTQKWLLDVRGESQQVRESLEESQGKVERSRFGLAELHIELEKERFNKKRIEEELETVRRKATRLRARTEGSSLLEKLQQELRDYKEILKCSICHDKPKEVKFQFQYLVFYGLLCGA
;
A
#
# COMPACT_ATOMS: atom_id res chain seq x y z
N MET A 1 15.56 122.65 9.12
CA MET A 1 14.73 121.89 8.17
C MET A 1 15.27 120.47 7.99
N GLU A 2 16.60 120.31 7.88
CA GLU A 2 17.31 119.04 7.71
C GLU A 2 17.06 117.99 8.83
N ASN A 3 17.01 118.40 10.10
CA ASN A 3 16.83 117.45 11.21
C ASN A 3 15.48 116.67 11.13
N ARG A 4 14.42 117.33 10.65
CA ARG A 4 13.10 116.69 10.43
C ARG A 4 13.07 115.78 9.20
N THR A 5 13.93 116.01 8.21
CA THR A 5 14.04 115.16 7.03
C THR A 5 14.77 113.86 7.39
N MET A 6 15.86 113.97 8.16
CA MET A 6 16.64 112.84 8.64
C MET A 6 15.82 111.90 9.54
N GLU A 7 14.97 112.45 10.43
CA GLU A 7 14.05 111.62 11.23
C GLU A 7 13.06 110.81 10.37
N LYS A 8 12.54 111.39 9.28
CA LYS A 8 11.63 110.69 8.38
C LYS A 8 12.33 109.57 7.61
N GLU A 9 13.54 109.83 7.13
CA GLU A 9 14.35 108.81 6.46
C GLU A 9 14.71 107.67 7.41
N MET A 10 15.01 107.98 8.68
CA MET A 10 15.29 106.96 9.69
C MET A 10 14.04 106.13 10.04
N GLN A 11 12.87 106.76 10.14
CA GLN A 11 11.59 106.05 10.32
C GLN A 11 11.28 105.14 9.12
N GLN A 12 11.53 105.60 7.90
CA GLN A 12 11.37 104.79 6.70
C GLN A 12 12.36 103.61 6.67
N ALA A 13 13.63 103.85 6.98
CA ALA A 13 14.65 102.80 7.07
C ALA A 13 14.29 101.73 8.12
N ASN A 14 13.80 102.14 9.29
CA ASN A 14 13.32 101.21 10.32
C ASN A 14 12.13 100.39 9.83
N SER A 15 11.17 101.00 9.12
CA SER A 15 10.03 100.26 8.57
C SER A 15 10.44 99.22 7.52
N PHE A 16 11.45 99.53 6.70
CA PHE A 16 12.02 98.57 5.75
C PHE A 16 12.78 97.45 6.46
N LEU A 17 13.55 97.79 7.49
CA LEU A 17 14.29 96.84 8.32
C LEU A 17 13.33 95.83 8.99
N ASP A 18 12.27 96.32 9.63
CA ASP A 18 11.23 95.47 10.25
C ASP A 18 10.56 94.55 9.22
N PHE A 19 10.26 95.09 8.04
CA PHE A 19 9.70 94.29 6.94
C PHE A 19 10.65 93.17 6.50
N TYR A 20 11.94 93.45 6.33
CA TYR A 20 12.94 92.44 5.97
C TYR A 20 13.12 91.40 7.07
N TYR A 21 13.10 91.79 8.35
CA TYR A 21 13.14 90.84 9.47
C TYR A 21 11.94 89.90 9.47
N MET A 22 10.73 90.42 9.27
CA MET A 22 9.52 89.57 9.15
C MET A 22 9.62 88.59 7.98
N LYS A 23 10.16 89.04 6.84
CA LYS A 23 10.38 88.17 5.68
C LYS A 23 11.44 87.11 5.92
N ALA A 24 12.55 87.46 6.57
CA ALA A 24 13.59 86.51 6.95
C ALA A 24 13.02 85.43 7.90
N ALA A 25 12.29 85.83 8.93
CA ALA A 25 11.64 84.91 9.87
C ALA A 25 10.61 84.00 9.16
N GLN A 26 9.85 84.53 8.21
CA GLN A 26 8.91 83.73 7.41
C GLN A 26 9.66 82.66 6.59
N ILE A 27 10.76 83.03 5.92
CA ILE A 27 11.56 82.12 5.11
C ILE A 27 12.22 81.06 5.99
N GLU A 28 12.77 81.44 7.15
CA GLU A 28 13.37 80.51 8.10
C GLU A 28 12.34 79.49 8.61
N ASN A 29 11.14 79.92 8.98
CA ASN A 29 10.05 79.02 9.38
C ASN A 29 9.66 78.05 8.26
N GLN A 30 9.57 78.53 7.02
CA GLN A 30 9.29 77.67 5.86
C GLN A 30 10.42 76.68 5.61
N TRP A 31 11.67 77.12 5.69
CA TRP A 31 12.86 76.28 5.55
C TRP A 31 12.87 75.16 6.59
N ASN A 32 12.64 75.48 7.86
CA ASN A 32 12.58 74.50 8.93
C ASN A 32 11.47 73.47 8.70
N MET A 33 10.27 73.93 8.31
CA MET A 33 9.15 73.03 7.99
C MET A 33 9.49 72.08 6.83
N TYR A 34 10.13 72.56 5.76
CA TYR A 34 10.56 71.70 4.65
C TYR A 34 11.68 70.75 5.05
N SER A 35 12.61 71.19 5.90
CA SER A 35 13.68 70.35 6.45
C SER A 35 13.10 69.17 7.24
N ASP A 36 12.18 69.44 8.16
CA ASP A 36 11.51 68.40 8.97
C ASP A 36 10.75 67.41 8.09
N GLN A 37 10.08 67.90 7.04
CA GLN A 37 9.38 67.05 6.08
C GLN A 37 10.35 66.13 5.31
N VAL A 38 11.50 66.65 4.87
CA VAL A 38 12.52 65.86 4.18
C VAL A 38 13.09 64.79 5.09
N GLU A 39 13.38 65.11 6.35
CA GLU A 39 13.88 64.13 7.33
C GLU A 39 12.84 63.03 7.57
N LYS A 40 11.58 63.39 7.79
CA LYS A 40 10.50 62.41 7.95
C LYS A 40 10.36 61.49 6.73
N LEU A 41 10.38 62.05 5.52
CA LEU A 41 10.31 61.25 4.29
C LEU A 41 11.52 60.32 4.13
N ALA A 42 12.69 60.72 4.59
CA ALA A 42 13.88 59.87 4.58
C ALA A 42 13.72 58.67 5.53
N VAL A 43 13.20 58.89 6.74
CA VAL A 43 12.90 57.83 7.72
C VAL A 43 11.82 56.89 7.18
N ASP A 44 10.72 57.42 6.68
CA ASP A 44 9.60 56.64 6.13
C ASP A 44 10.08 55.76 4.95
N ARG A 45 10.93 56.31 4.08
CA ARG A 45 11.54 55.56 2.97
C ARG A 45 12.41 54.43 3.47
N TRP A 46 13.28 54.68 4.45
CA TRP A 46 14.15 53.65 5.01
C TRP A 46 13.34 52.52 5.66
N GLN A 47 12.34 52.86 6.46
CA GLN A 47 11.44 51.87 7.08
C GLN A 47 10.69 51.04 6.02
N SER A 48 10.17 51.71 4.98
CA SER A 48 9.48 51.04 3.88
C SER A 48 10.39 50.09 3.11
N SER A 49 11.65 50.49 2.87
CA SER A 49 12.66 49.63 2.23
C SER A 49 12.96 48.39 3.08
N ALA A 50 13.19 48.57 4.38
CA ALA A 50 13.45 47.45 5.28
C ALA A 50 12.24 46.48 5.36
N ALA A 51 11.01 47.01 5.38
CA ALA A 51 9.81 46.16 5.35
C ALA A 51 9.68 45.38 4.03
N LEU A 52 10.01 46.02 2.90
CA LEU A 52 10.02 45.36 1.58
C LEU A 52 11.05 44.23 1.51
N GLU A 53 12.27 44.46 2.01
CA GLU A 53 13.32 43.43 2.04
C GLU A 53 12.90 42.22 2.90
N ASN A 54 12.32 42.47 4.07
CA ASN A 54 11.83 41.40 4.95
C ASN A 54 10.70 40.59 4.31
N THR A 55 9.74 41.27 3.66
CA THR A 55 8.64 40.58 2.97
C THR A 55 9.13 39.80 1.75
N GLN A 56 10.11 40.30 1.02
CA GLN A 56 10.75 39.56 -0.08
C GLN A 56 11.47 38.31 0.42
N LYS A 57 12.19 38.38 1.55
CA LYS A 57 12.82 37.22 2.17
C LYS A 57 11.78 36.16 2.54
N TRP A 58 10.73 36.56 3.25
CA TRP A 58 9.64 35.65 3.63
C TRP A 58 8.97 35.01 2.40
N LEU A 59 8.77 35.77 1.32
CA LEU A 59 8.22 35.25 0.08
C LEU A 59 9.10 34.17 -0.55
N LEU A 60 10.43 34.33 -0.51
CA LEU A 60 11.37 33.32 -1.00
C LEU A 60 11.31 32.05 -0.15
N ASP A 61 11.25 32.20 1.17
CA ASP A 61 11.15 31.08 2.11
C ASP A 61 9.86 30.27 1.85
N VAL A 62 8.70 30.94 1.78
CA VAL A 62 7.41 30.31 1.48
C VAL A 62 7.40 29.64 0.10
N ARG A 63 8.07 30.23 -0.88
CA ARG A 63 8.20 29.61 -2.21
C ARG A 63 9.03 28.32 -2.15
N GLY A 64 10.10 28.31 -1.36
CA GLY A 64 10.90 27.11 -1.09
C GLY A 64 10.08 26.00 -0.43
N GLU A 65 9.35 26.34 0.64
CA GLU A 65 8.46 25.39 1.33
C GLU A 65 7.37 24.85 0.40
N SER A 66 6.74 25.71 -0.39
CA SER A 66 5.72 25.31 -1.37
C SER A 66 6.27 24.34 -2.41
N GLN A 67 7.48 24.59 -2.91
CA GLN A 67 8.17 23.68 -3.83
C GLN A 67 8.44 22.32 -3.19
N GLN A 68 8.94 22.30 -1.95
CA GLN A 68 9.21 21.07 -1.20
C GLN A 68 7.94 20.24 -0.96
N VAL A 69 6.83 20.90 -0.60
CA VAL A 69 5.52 20.24 -0.43
C VAL A 69 5.05 19.65 -1.76
N ARG A 70 5.22 20.36 -2.87
CA ARG A 70 4.86 19.86 -4.20
C ARG A 70 5.66 18.61 -4.58
N GLU A 71 6.97 18.62 -4.38
CA GLU A 71 7.83 17.46 -4.65
C GLU A 71 7.45 16.25 -3.78
N SER A 72 7.17 16.49 -2.50
CA SER A 72 6.71 15.44 -1.57
C SER A 72 5.36 14.86 -1.99
N LEU A 73 4.45 15.71 -2.48
CA LEU A 73 3.15 15.31 -3.00
C LEU A 73 3.33 14.42 -4.25
N GLU A 74 4.15 14.84 -5.21
CA GLU A 74 4.44 14.07 -6.42
C GLU A 74 5.03 12.69 -6.08
N GLU A 75 5.96 12.62 -5.12
CA GLU A 75 6.52 11.35 -4.65
C GLU A 75 5.44 10.43 -4.04
N SER A 76 4.58 11.00 -3.19
CA SER A 76 3.48 10.25 -2.56
C SER A 76 2.47 9.74 -3.58
N GLN A 77 2.13 10.55 -4.59
CA GLN A 77 1.26 10.16 -5.70
C GLN A 77 1.89 9.02 -6.50
N GLY A 78 3.19 9.11 -6.81
CA GLY A 78 3.92 8.03 -7.48
C GLY A 78 3.96 6.72 -6.67
N LYS A 79 3.94 6.78 -5.33
CA LYS A 79 3.78 5.58 -4.48
C LYS A 79 2.37 5.00 -4.59
N VAL A 80 1.34 5.85 -4.52
CA VAL A 80 -0.07 5.43 -4.65
C VAL A 80 -0.32 4.74 -5.99
N GLU A 81 0.16 5.31 -7.09
CA GLU A 81 -0.02 4.72 -8.43
C GLU A 81 0.68 3.36 -8.56
N ARG A 82 1.89 3.22 -8.02
CA ARG A 82 2.57 1.91 -7.96
C ARG A 82 1.80 0.88 -7.13
N SER A 83 1.26 1.28 -5.97
CA SER A 83 0.44 0.40 -5.15
C SER A 83 -0.86 0.00 -5.86
N ARG A 84 -1.51 0.92 -6.57
CA ARG A 84 -2.70 0.62 -7.38
C ARG A 84 -2.40 -0.39 -8.47
N PHE A 85 -1.28 -0.23 -9.17
CA PHE A 85 -0.83 -1.18 -10.17
C PHE A 85 -0.59 -2.58 -9.56
N GLY A 86 0.14 -2.67 -8.45
CA GLY A 86 0.36 -3.94 -7.75
C GLY A 86 -0.94 -4.60 -7.26
N LEU A 87 -1.92 -3.82 -6.79
CA LEU A 87 -3.24 -4.35 -6.43
C LEU A 87 -3.99 -4.91 -7.64
N ALA A 88 -3.90 -4.27 -8.80
CA ALA A 88 -4.51 -4.77 -10.03
C ALA A 88 -3.87 -6.10 -10.48
N GLU A 89 -2.55 -6.23 -10.41
CA GLU A 89 -1.85 -7.49 -10.70
C GLU A 89 -2.26 -8.62 -9.75
N LEU A 90 -2.31 -8.33 -8.45
CA LEU A 90 -2.77 -9.31 -7.46
C LEU A 90 -4.23 -9.73 -7.68
N HIS A 91 -5.09 -8.80 -8.10
CA HIS A 91 -6.47 -9.12 -8.47
C HIS A 91 -6.56 -10.05 -9.67
N ILE A 92 -5.74 -9.82 -10.70
CA ILE A 92 -5.65 -10.69 -11.87
C ILE A 92 -5.21 -12.10 -11.45
N GLU A 93 -4.17 -12.20 -10.61
CA GLU A 93 -3.66 -13.49 -10.16
C GLU A 93 -4.67 -14.24 -9.29
N LEU A 94 -5.38 -13.52 -8.41
CA LEU A 94 -6.46 -14.09 -7.60
C LEU A 94 -7.57 -14.69 -8.48
N GLU A 95 -7.97 -14.04 -9.56
CA GLU A 95 -8.98 -14.57 -10.48
C GLU A 95 -8.49 -15.78 -11.27
N LYS A 96 -7.21 -15.81 -11.67
CA LYS A 96 -6.62 -17.02 -12.28
C LYS A 96 -6.65 -18.20 -11.32
N GLU A 97 -6.25 -17.99 -10.06
CA GLU A 97 -6.26 -19.04 -9.05
C GLU A 97 -7.67 -19.53 -8.74
N ARG A 98 -8.67 -18.64 -8.69
CA ARG A 98 -10.09 -19.02 -8.56
C ARG A 98 -10.56 -19.89 -9.72
N PHE A 99 -10.19 -19.53 -10.95
CA PHE A 99 -10.52 -20.32 -12.14
C PHE A 99 -9.84 -21.71 -12.10
N ASN A 100 -8.55 -21.75 -11.79
CA ASN A 100 -7.79 -23.00 -11.67
C ASN A 100 -8.36 -23.92 -10.58
N LYS A 101 -8.68 -23.34 -9.41
CA LYS A 101 -9.33 -24.07 -8.31
C LYS A 101 -10.63 -24.71 -8.77
N LYS A 102 -11.51 -23.94 -9.45
CA LYS A 102 -12.79 -24.46 -9.95
C LYS A 102 -12.60 -25.64 -10.91
N ARG A 103 -11.63 -25.53 -11.83
CA ARG A 103 -11.30 -26.62 -12.76
C ARG A 103 -10.84 -27.89 -12.02
N ILE A 104 -9.97 -27.75 -11.03
CA ILE A 104 -9.48 -28.88 -10.22
C ILE A 104 -10.62 -29.51 -9.41
N GLU A 105 -11.54 -28.71 -8.86
CA GLU A 105 -12.72 -29.20 -8.14
C GLU A 105 -13.65 -30.02 -9.05
N GLU A 106 -13.86 -29.59 -10.30
CA GLU A 106 -14.65 -30.34 -11.30
C GLU A 106 -14.00 -31.68 -11.68
N GLU A 107 -12.67 -31.68 -11.88
CA GLU A 107 -11.90 -32.90 -12.12
C GLU A 107 -11.96 -33.87 -10.93
N LEU A 108 -11.80 -33.34 -9.71
CA LEU A 108 -11.88 -34.10 -8.47
C LEU A 108 -13.25 -34.76 -8.29
N GLU A 109 -14.34 -34.02 -8.56
CA GLU A 109 -15.69 -34.55 -8.50
C GLU A 109 -15.92 -35.66 -9.53
N THR A 110 -15.35 -35.52 -10.74
CA THR A 110 -15.40 -36.55 -11.77
C THR A 110 -14.68 -37.83 -11.33
N VAL A 111 -13.48 -37.71 -10.74
CA VAL A 111 -12.73 -38.85 -10.19
C VAL A 111 -13.46 -39.47 -9.00
N ARG A 112 -14.02 -38.66 -8.11
CA ARG A 112 -14.82 -39.14 -6.96
C ARG A 112 -16.02 -39.97 -7.41
N ARG A 113 -16.73 -39.54 -8.46
CA ARG A 113 -17.84 -40.33 -9.05
C ARG A 113 -17.34 -41.64 -9.66
N LYS A 114 -16.21 -41.64 -10.37
CA LYS A 114 -15.60 -42.87 -10.93
C LYS A 114 -15.20 -43.84 -9.81
N ALA A 115 -14.52 -43.36 -8.77
CA ALA A 115 -14.12 -44.16 -7.62
C ALA A 115 -15.32 -44.78 -6.90
N THR A 116 -16.39 -44.01 -6.73
CA THR A 116 -17.63 -44.51 -6.11
C THR A 116 -18.30 -45.60 -6.93
N ARG A 117 -18.36 -45.44 -8.27
CA ARG A 117 -18.86 -46.49 -9.17
C ARG A 117 -18.01 -47.76 -9.14
N LEU A 118 -16.68 -47.61 -9.13
CA LEU A 118 -15.76 -48.75 -9.03
C LEU A 118 -15.95 -49.49 -7.70
N ARG A 119 -16.03 -48.79 -6.57
CA ARG A 119 -16.31 -49.38 -5.26
C ARG A 119 -17.63 -50.17 -5.26
N ALA A 120 -18.72 -49.56 -5.73
CA ALA A 120 -20.01 -50.24 -5.82
C ALA A 120 -19.97 -51.50 -6.71
N ARG A 121 -19.21 -51.48 -7.81
CA ARG A 121 -19.01 -52.66 -8.67
C ARG A 121 -18.18 -53.74 -7.97
N THR A 122 -17.16 -53.38 -7.21
CA THR A 122 -16.32 -54.32 -6.47
C THR A 122 -17.11 -54.97 -5.32
N GLU A 123 -17.86 -54.17 -4.55
CA GLU A 123 -18.69 -54.63 -3.43
C GLU A 123 -19.89 -55.47 -3.92
N GLY A 124 -20.50 -55.12 -5.04
CA GLY A 124 -21.59 -55.88 -5.66
C GLY A 124 -21.15 -57.05 -6.56
N SER A 125 -19.86 -57.39 -6.58
CA SER A 125 -19.35 -58.45 -7.46
C SER A 125 -19.56 -59.83 -6.85
N SER A 126 -20.61 -60.51 -7.30
CA SER A 126 -20.88 -61.91 -6.94
C SER A 126 -19.74 -62.87 -7.31
N LEU A 127 -18.93 -62.53 -8.32
CA LEU A 127 -17.73 -63.28 -8.66
C LEU A 127 -16.67 -63.20 -7.55
N LEU A 128 -16.50 -62.02 -6.96
CA LEU A 128 -15.53 -61.79 -5.89
C LEU A 128 -15.95 -62.51 -4.61
N GLU A 129 -17.25 -62.51 -4.29
CA GLU A 129 -17.82 -63.30 -3.20
C GLU A 129 -17.65 -64.80 -3.43
N LYS A 130 -17.92 -65.30 -4.66
CA LYS A 130 -17.72 -66.70 -5.02
C LYS A 130 -16.26 -67.13 -4.88
N LEU A 131 -15.32 -66.35 -5.41
CA LEU A 131 -13.89 -66.63 -5.28
C LEU A 131 -13.44 -66.60 -3.82
N GLN A 132 -13.98 -65.68 -3.01
CA GLN A 132 -13.73 -65.67 -1.56
C GLN A 132 -14.30 -66.91 -0.86
N GLN A 133 -15.48 -67.39 -1.27
CA GLN A 133 -16.07 -68.62 -0.75
C GLN A 133 -15.25 -69.84 -1.16
N GLU A 134 -14.87 -69.97 -2.43
CA GLU A 134 -14.01 -71.05 -2.91
C GLU A 134 -12.68 -71.07 -2.14
N LEU A 135 -12.07 -69.92 -1.88
CA LEU A 135 -10.86 -69.84 -1.04
C LEU A 135 -11.11 -70.27 0.41
N ARG A 136 -12.29 -69.98 0.99
CA ARG A 136 -12.67 -70.45 2.33
C ARG A 136 -12.82 -71.97 2.32
N ASP A 137 -13.52 -72.51 1.32
CA ASP A 137 -13.76 -73.95 1.17
C ASP A 137 -12.45 -74.70 0.97
N TYR A 138 -11.55 -74.22 0.09
CA TYR A 138 -10.22 -74.79 -0.08
C TYR A 138 -9.40 -74.74 1.20
N LYS A 139 -9.44 -73.63 1.94
CA LYS A 139 -8.76 -73.54 3.24
C LYS A 139 -9.34 -74.52 4.25
N GLU A 140 -10.65 -74.76 4.26
CA GLU A 140 -11.30 -75.72 5.14
C GLU A 140 -10.95 -77.16 4.80
N ILE A 141 -10.91 -77.53 3.51
CA ILE A 141 -10.45 -78.84 3.06
C ILE A 141 -9.02 -79.11 3.55
N LEU A 142 -8.17 -78.08 3.51
CA LEU A 142 -6.79 -78.14 3.95
C LEU A 142 -6.66 -78.12 5.48
N LYS A 143 -7.67 -77.75 6.28
CA LYS A 143 -7.59 -77.83 7.74
C LYS A 143 -7.59 -79.28 8.21
N CYS A 144 -6.69 -79.62 9.13
CA CYS A 144 -6.71 -80.89 9.84
C CYS A 144 -7.96 -80.98 10.74
N SER A 145 -8.72 -82.07 10.66
CA SER A 145 -9.97 -82.28 11.41
C SER A 145 -9.79 -82.52 12.91
N ILE A 146 -8.54 -82.58 13.39
CA ILE A 146 -8.20 -82.92 14.78
C ILE A 146 -7.63 -81.70 15.53
N CYS A 147 -6.73 -80.93 14.90
CA CYS A 147 -6.06 -79.81 15.55
C CYS A 147 -6.46 -78.43 15.01
N HIS A 148 -7.23 -78.35 13.92
CA HIS A 148 -7.76 -77.13 13.28
C HIS A 148 -6.77 -76.00 12.89
N ASP A 149 -5.50 -76.08 13.30
CA ASP A 149 -4.49 -75.02 13.16
C ASP A 149 -3.46 -75.27 12.05
N LYS A 150 -3.21 -76.52 11.65
CA LYS A 150 -2.19 -76.86 10.64
C LYS A 150 -2.81 -77.38 9.33
N PRO A 151 -2.30 -76.95 8.16
CA PRO A 151 -2.74 -77.49 6.88
C PRO A 151 -2.31 -78.95 6.71
N LYS A 152 -3.17 -79.77 6.07
CA LYS A 152 -2.89 -81.17 5.74
C LYS A 152 -1.70 -81.25 4.78
N GLU A 153 -0.61 -81.89 5.22
CA GLU A 153 0.50 -82.25 4.33
C GLU A 153 0.01 -83.33 3.37
N VAL A 154 0.03 -83.02 2.06
CA VAL A 154 -0.42 -83.93 1.01
C VAL A 154 0.64 -85.01 0.79
N LYS A 155 0.68 -86.01 1.66
CA LYS A 155 1.32 -87.29 1.32
C LYS A 155 0.36 -88.02 0.38
N PHE A 156 0.50 -87.78 -0.92
CA PHE A 156 -0.19 -88.53 -1.97
C PHE A 156 -0.01 -90.04 -1.66
N GLN A 157 -1.08 -90.69 -1.24
CA GLN A 157 -1.13 -92.12 -1.00
C GLN A 157 -0.90 -92.85 -2.32
N PHE A 158 0.35 -93.25 -2.56
CA PHE A 158 0.73 -94.42 -3.35
C PHE A 158 0.21 -95.74 -2.72
N GLN A 159 -0.96 -95.73 -2.08
CA GLN A 159 -1.43 -96.85 -1.25
C GLN A 159 -2.93 -97.17 -1.41
N TYR A 160 -3.66 -96.49 -2.30
CA TYR A 160 -5.01 -96.91 -2.67
C TYR A 160 -5.07 -98.01 -3.73
N LEU A 161 -3.98 -98.25 -4.47
CA LEU A 161 -3.90 -99.36 -5.43
C LEU A 161 -3.48 -100.70 -4.81
N VAL A 162 -3.05 -100.73 -3.54
CA VAL A 162 -2.55 -101.95 -2.88
C VAL A 162 -3.59 -102.58 -1.94
N PHE A 163 -4.63 -101.85 -1.53
CA PHE A 163 -5.60 -102.34 -0.52
C PHE A 163 -6.87 -103.02 -1.08
N TYR A 164 -7.18 -102.89 -2.37
CA TYR A 164 -8.43 -103.46 -2.96
C TYR A 164 -8.23 -104.75 -3.78
N GLY A 165 -7.03 -105.36 -3.76
CA GLY A 165 -6.70 -106.54 -4.58
C GLY A 165 -6.61 -107.88 -3.84
N LEU A 166 -6.62 -107.92 -2.51
CA LEU A 166 -6.41 -109.15 -1.72
C LEU A 166 -7.25 -109.06 -0.45
N LEU A 167 -8.12 -110.06 -0.22
CA LEU A 167 -9.04 -110.27 0.93
C LEU A 167 -10.54 -110.01 0.68
N CYS A 168 -11.06 -110.46 -0.46
CA CYS A 168 -12.37 -111.13 -0.50
C CYS A 168 -12.18 -112.48 -1.20
N GLY A 169 -11.82 -113.49 -0.40
CA GLY A 169 -11.39 -114.81 -0.87
C GLY A 169 -10.95 -115.71 0.29
N ALA A 170 -11.89 -115.98 1.20
CA ALA A 170 -12.01 -117.12 2.13
C ALA A 170 -12.97 -116.72 3.26
#